data_AF-A0A257U6N4-F1
#
_entry.id   AF-A0A257U6N4-F1
#
_cell.length_a   1.000
_cell.length_b   1.000
_cell.length_c   1.000
_cell.angle_alpha   90.00
_cell.angle_beta   90.00
_cell.angle_gamma   90.00
#
_symmetry.space_group_name_H-M   'P 1'
#
loop_
_entity.id
_entity.type
_entity.pdbx_description
1 polymer ?
#
loop_
_entity_poly.entity_id
_entity_poly.type
_entity_poly.pdbx_seq_one_letter_code
_entity_poly.pdbx_strand_id
1 'polypeptide(L)'
;MAAAAGATVAGLLIAWPSVARWRHGAEKGDPPLIKTVAAHIKAETKPMPRRSARPPVVELIETEEPQTEPRAERNDEQRWTEQEEQEDRPEPTDAGSHEPLEVEDIVLISADDPPLDFAGLAPGQTVHGDAGRRPVIDVPVDGLIVAADEIAFENVDFIARQPLPLGRAMLTLYGSQTAFDGCSFEAGGSEEPSSVPVAIAWNREVVGPDSTSGDLEIRNTTFHRVAAAVSCRVAESMTCRFENVLHPGPGPLVELDRPPEAEEAVTLTLSHVTVRGATSVVSVGCDRLPQPLGQLVIEAVDCAFALPSAAALIVYRGSVRPGPLLAGLHWTGQGSVLSNRSRMAIWRMPQGRMLAAHEEAVPIEGVVRGDIVLAGSAAEGAAGSRMIRCQAPLSAGSSPGIDDALLPPASAGLASEASGVRFQASGDRR
;
A
#
# COMPACT_ATOMS: atom_id res chain seq x y z
N MET A 1 -46.18 -52.87 -16.41
CA MET A 1 -46.88 -51.72 -17.02
C MET A 1 -46.76 -50.56 -16.03
N ALA A 2 -45.64 -49.83 -15.98
CA ALA A 2 -45.12 -48.84 -16.92
C ALA A 2 -46.01 -47.58 -17.03
N ALA A 3 -45.67 -46.53 -16.26
CA ALA A 3 -45.53 -45.16 -16.75
C ALA A 3 -44.92 -44.28 -15.64
N ALA A 4 -43.76 -43.71 -15.96
CA ALA A 4 -42.98 -42.78 -15.16
C ALA A 4 -43.26 -41.34 -15.63
N ALA A 5 -43.11 -40.35 -14.74
CA ALA A 5 -42.89 -38.96 -15.11
C ALA A 5 -41.79 -38.41 -14.20
N GLY A 6 -40.61 -38.19 -14.80
CA GLY A 6 -39.41 -37.69 -14.14
C GLY A 6 -39.38 -36.16 -14.06
N ALA A 7 -38.78 -35.67 -12.98
CA ALA A 7 -38.36 -34.28 -12.84
C ALA A 7 -36.87 -34.19 -13.23
N THR A 8 -36.58 -33.38 -14.25
CA THR A 8 -35.24 -33.11 -14.76
C THR A 8 -34.59 -32.01 -13.92
N VAL A 9 -33.49 -32.32 -13.25
CA VAL A 9 -32.58 -31.33 -12.63
C VAL A 9 -31.53 -30.96 -13.67
N ALA A 10 -31.57 -29.72 -14.15
CA ALA A 10 -30.51 -29.15 -15.00
C ALA A 10 -29.36 -28.66 -14.10
N GLY A 11 -28.29 -29.44 -14.03
CA GLY A 11 -27.01 -29.03 -13.46
C GLY A 11 -26.22 -28.22 -14.48
N LEU A 12 -26.02 -26.93 -14.21
CA LEU A 12 -25.14 -26.07 -14.99
C LEU A 12 -23.69 -26.25 -14.48
N LEU A 13 -22.90 -27.04 -15.21
CA LEU A 13 -21.46 -27.12 -15.04
C LEU A 13 -20.81 -25.96 -15.81
N ILE A 14 -20.28 -24.98 -15.08
CA ILE A 14 -19.43 -23.93 -15.66
C ILE A 14 -18.03 -24.52 -15.84
N ALA A 15 -17.71 -24.89 -17.07
CA ALA A 15 -16.37 -25.27 -17.50
C ALA A 15 -15.50 -24.01 -17.68
N TRP A 16 -14.35 -23.97 -17.03
CA TRP A 16 -13.31 -22.97 -17.26
C TRP A 16 -12.57 -23.25 -18.58
N PRO A 17 -12.35 -22.26 -19.47
CA PRO A 17 -11.54 -22.48 -20.65
C PRO A 17 -10.05 -22.50 -20.31
N SER A 18 -9.41 -23.58 -20.72
CA SER A 18 -7.96 -23.77 -20.75
C SER A 18 -7.26 -22.69 -21.58
N VAL A 19 -6.17 -22.15 -21.02
CA VAL A 19 -5.27 -21.19 -21.67
C VAL A 19 -4.69 -21.79 -22.95
N ALA A 20 -5.11 -21.26 -24.10
CA ALA A 20 -4.53 -21.54 -25.39
C ALA A 20 -3.25 -20.70 -25.58
N ARG A 21 -2.12 -21.41 -25.70
CA ARG A 21 -0.79 -20.89 -25.98
C ARG A 21 -0.68 -20.58 -27.48
N TRP A 22 -0.61 -19.30 -27.86
CA TRP A 22 -0.22 -18.87 -29.21
C TRP A 22 1.19 -18.28 -29.19
N ARG A 23 2.06 -18.82 -30.04
CA ARG A 23 3.38 -18.29 -30.41
C ARG A 23 3.47 -18.28 -31.94
N HIS A 24 3.57 -17.10 -32.53
CA HIS A 24 4.30 -16.80 -33.77
C HIS A 24 5.28 -15.69 -33.38
N GLY A 25 6.52 -15.59 -33.83
CA GLY A 25 7.35 -16.36 -34.73
C GLY A 25 8.62 -15.50 -34.88
N ALA A 26 9.80 -16.07 -34.67
CA ALA A 26 11.06 -15.39 -34.98
C ALA A 26 12.13 -16.45 -35.25
N GLU A 27 12.47 -16.53 -36.53
CA GLU A 27 13.76 -16.79 -37.16
C GLU A 27 14.65 -17.98 -36.80
N LYS A 28 15.24 -18.51 -37.88
CA LYS A 28 15.98 -19.75 -38.04
C LYS A 28 17.36 -19.68 -37.40
N GLY A 29 17.73 -20.73 -36.67
CA GLY A 29 19.10 -21.04 -36.30
C GLY A 29 19.19 -22.37 -35.55
N ASP A 30 19.34 -23.48 -36.28
CA ASP A 30 19.78 -24.80 -35.77
C ASP A 30 21.33 -24.84 -35.69
N PRO A 31 22.00 -25.80 -35.01
CA PRO A 31 21.62 -26.83 -34.00
C PRO A 31 22.69 -26.88 -32.83
N PRO A 32 23.00 -27.98 -32.06
CA PRO A 32 22.38 -29.31 -31.93
C PRO A 32 22.13 -29.86 -30.49
N LEU A 33 21.19 -30.83 -30.46
CA LEU A 33 21.09 -32.07 -29.66
C LEU A 33 22.02 -32.27 -28.43
N ILE A 34 21.41 -32.64 -27.29
CA ILE A 34 21.70 -33.88 -26.54
C ILE A 34 20.48 -34.26 -25.66
N LYS A 35 20.03 -35.49 -25.86
CA LYS A 35 19.07 -36.26 -25.03
C LYS A 35 19.69 -36.55 -23.66
N THR A 36 18.91 -36.77 -22.59
CA THR A 36 19.07 -37.91 -21.64
C THR A 36 18.13 -37.82 -20.43
N VAL A 37 17.20 -38.78 -20.39
CA VAL A 37 16.75 -39.61 -19.26
C VAL A 37 15.84 -39.00 -18.19
N ALA A 38 14.55 -39.26 -18.38
CA ALA A 38 13.65 -39.70 -17.32
C ALA A 38 13.91 -41.17 -16.98
N ALA A 39 14.21 -41.48 -15.71
CA ALA A 39 13.92 -42.76 -15.04
C ALA A 39 14.49 -42.79 -13.61
N HIS A 40 13.70 -42.45 -12.59
CA HIS A 40 13.77 -43.08 -11.25
C HIS A 40 12.74 -42.48 -10.30
N ILE A 41 11.52 -43.05 -10.20
CA ILE A 41 10.79 -43.20 -8.92
C ILE A 41 9.83 -44.38 -9.07
N LYS A 42 10.20 -45.55 -8.54
CA LYS A 42 9.21 -46.53 -8.07
C LYS A 42 9.80 -47.38 -6.95
N ALA A 43 8.96 -47.57 -5.93
CA ALA A 43 9.04 -48.50 -4.79
C ALA A 43 9.92 -48.03 -3.60
N GLU A 44 9.31 -47.77 -2.44
CA GLU A 44 9.02 -48.78 -1.42
C GLU A 44 8.27 -48.15 -0.24
N THR A 45 7.01 -48.55 -0.03
CA THR A 45 6.26 -48.33 1.20
C THR A 45 6.48 -49.52 2.13
N LYS A 46 7.06 -49.28 3.30
CA LYS A 46 7.16 -50.25 4.40
C LYS A 46 6.54 -49.64 5.66
N PRO A 47 5.63 -50.33 6.38
CA PRO A 47 4.97 -49.78 7.56
C PRO A 47 5.85 -49.98 8.81
N MET A 48 6.02 -48.91 9.59
CA MET A 48 6.68 -48.96 10.91
C MET A 48 5.65 -49.20 12.03
N PRO A 49 6.02 -49.91 13.11
CA PRO A 49 5.10 -50.27 14.19
C PRO A 49 4.97 -49.14 15.23
N ARG A 50 3.75 -49.01 15.76
CA ARG A 50 3.41 -48.13 16.89
C ARG A 50 4.13 -48.58 18.15
N ARG A 51 4.98 -47.71 18.71
CA ARG A 51 5.53 -47.84 20.07
C ARG A 51 4.82 -46.82 20.98
N SER A 52 4.14 -47.35 21.99
CA SER A 52 3.60 -46.59 23.11
C SER A 52 4.74 -46.12 24.02
N ALA A 53 4.77 -44.82 24.33
CA ALA A 53 5.62 -44.27 25.37
C ALA A 53 4.75 -43.46 26.34
N ARG A 54 4.86 -43.82 27.63
CA ARG A 54 4.30 -43.09 28.77
C ARG A 54 4.98 -41.71 28.89
N PRO A 55 4.28 -40.68 29.38
CA PRO A 55 4.93 -39.42 29.76
C PRO A 55 5.69 -39.58 31.09
N PRO A 56 6.82 -38.88 31.29
CA PRO A 56 7.46 -38.76 32.59
C PRO A 56 6.74 -37.73 33.48
N VAL A 57 6.76 -38.01 34.77
CA VAL A 57 6.35 -37.13 35.87
C VAL A 57 7.36 -35.98 35.97
N VAL A 58 6.87 -34.74 35.97
CA VAL A 58 7.67 -33.53 36.22
C VAL A 58 7.54 -33.19 37.70
N GLU A 59 8.64 -33.30 38.45
CA GLU A 59 8.77 -32.77 39.80
C GLU A 59 8.91 -31.24 39.73
N LEU A 60 8.11 -30.56 40.57
CA LEU A 60 8.18 -29.12 40.82
C LEU A 60 9.48 -28.81 41.57
N ILE A 61 10.37 -28.06 40.93
CA ILE A 61 11.50 -27.42 41.60
C ILE A 61 11.04 -25.99 41.95
N GLU A 62 10.81 -25.75 43.23
CA GLU A 62 10.66 -24.41 43.79
C GLU A 62 11.96 -23.64 43.55
N THR A 63 11.86 -22.52 42.83
CA THR A 63 12.99 -21.62 42.59
C THR A 63 12.83 -20.42 43.52
N GLU A 64 13.72 -20.33 44.51
CA GLU A 64 13.82 -19.22 45.45
C GLU A 64 14.21 -17.93 44.72
N GLU A 65 13.48 -16.84 44.99
CA GLU A 65 13.79 -15.47 44.56
C GLU A 65 14.97 -14.92 45.38
N PRO A 66 16.06 -14.44 44.75
CA PRO A 66 17.02 -13.58 45.44
C PRO A 66 16.58 -12.12 45.37
N GLN A 67 16.17 -11.59 46.53
CA GLN A 67 16.07 -10.17 46.80
C GLN A 67 17.42 -9.48 46.55
N THR A 68 17.43 -8.43 45.74
CA THR A 68 18.56 -7.50 45.64
C THR A 68 18.08 -6.08 45.91
N GLU A 69 18.56 -5.53 47.02
CA GLU A 69 18.37 -4.14 47.45
C GLU A 69 19.12 -3.14 46.53
N PRO A 70 18.65 -1.88 46.46
CA PRO A 70 19.28 -0.85 45.63
C PRO A 70 20.45 -0.19 46.37
N ARG A 71 21.62 -0.15 45.71
CA ARG A 71 22.79 0.59 46.17
C ARG A 71 22.80 1.99 45.55
N ALA A 72 22.63 2.98 46.42
CA ALA A 72 22.82 4.40 46.13
C ALA A 72 24.30 4.79 46.07
N GLU A 73 24.51 6.00 45.52
CA GLU A 73 25.65 6.92 45.69
C GLU A 73 26.87 6.81 44.75
N ARG A 74 27.00 7.84 43.89
CA ARG A 74 28.05 8.91 43.85
C ARG A 74 28.35 9.27 42.39
N ASN A 75 27.98 10.47 41.94
CA ASN A 75 28.70 11.74 42.10
C ASN A 75 30.06 11.70 41.38
N ASP A 76 30.15 12.35 40.22
CA ASP A 76 31.37 13.05 39.80
C ASP A 76 31.03 14.15 38.78
N GLU A 77 31.22 15.37 39.26
CA GLU A 77 31.26 16.62 38.52
C GLU A 77 32.43 16.56 37.51
N GLN A 78 32.14 16.64 36.21
CA GLN A 78 33.15 17.00 35.21
C GLN A 78 32.88 18.39 34.67
N ARG A 79 33.56 19.30 35.36
CA ARG A 79 33.94 20.65 35.03
C ARG A 79 34.71 20.66 33.70
N TRP A 80 34.05 20.96 32.59
CA TRP A 80 34.72 21.26 31.33
C TRP A 80 35.07 22.74 31.29
N THR A 81 36.37 23.00 31.30
CA THR A 81 37.02 24.29 31.09
C THR A 81 36.81 24.77 29.66
N GLU A 82 36.15 25.91 29.52
CA GLU A 82 36.28 26.80 28.38
C GLU A 82 37.75 27.22 28.29
N GLN A 83 38.43 26.81 27.22
CA GLN A 83 39.75 27.30 26.90
C GLN A 83 39.72 27.80 25.45
N GLU A 84 39.88 29.12 25.35
CA GLU A 84 39.98 29.91 24.13
C GLU A 84 41.12 29.40 23.24
N GLU A 85 40.79 28.80 22.11
CA GLU A 85 41.68 28.70 20.94
C GLU A 85 41.09 29.57 19.82
N GLN A 86 41.50 30.83 19.87
CA GLN A 86 41.36 31.83 18.83
C GLN A 86 42.53 31.64 17.87
N GLU A 87 42.39 30.73 16.90
CA GLU A 87 43.35 30.57 15.79
C GLU A 87 42.82 31.15 14.48
N ASP A 88 43.64 32.04 13.93
CA ASP A 88 43.66 32.64 12.59
C ASP A 88 42.85 31.91 11.52
N ARG A 89 41.73 32.53 11.13
CA ARG A 89 40.95 32.13 9.95
C ARG A 89 41.25 33.12 8.82
N PRO A 90 41.84 32.69 7.68
CA PRO A 90 42.15 33.56 6.57
C PRO A 90 40.88 34.16 5.95
N GLU A 91 40.92 35.45 5.62
CA GLU A 91 39.83 36.19 4.99
C GLU A 91 39.43 35.52 3.66
N PRO A 92 38.13 35.21 3.47
CA PRO A 92 37.66 34.62 2.22
C PRO A 92 37.80 35.67 1.10
N THR A 93 38.66 35.34 0.15
CA THR A 93 38.81 36.07 -1.11
C THR A 93 37.47 36.08 -1.84
N ASP A 94 37.00 37.28 -2.14
CA ASP A 94 35.82 37.68 -2.91
C ASP A 94 35.41 36.64 -3.97
N ALA A 95 34.58 35.69 -3.57
CA ALA A 95 33.91 34.76 -4.46
C ALA A 95 32.74 35.51 -5.07
N GLY A 96 32.83 35.77 -6.38
CA GLY A 96 31.86 36.55 -7.14
C GLY A 96 30.43 36.21 -6.76
N SER A 97 29.67 37.26 -6.46
CA SER A 97 28.23 37.24 -6.27
C SER A 97 27.55 36.58 -7.47
N HIS A 98 27.41 35.26 -7.42
CA HIS A 98 26.38 34.57 -8.18
C HIS A 98 25.06 35.00 -7.58
N GLU A 99 24.34 35.87 -8.30
CA GLU A 99 22.93 36.12 -8.01
C GLU A 99 22.25 34.75 -7.93
N PRO A 100 21.57 34.42 -6.80
CA PRO A 100 20.79 33.20 -6.74
C PRO A 100 19.77 33.28 -7.87
N LEU A 101 19.87 32.37 -8.83
CA LEU A 101 18.82 32.18 -9.82
C LEU A 101 17.55 31.90 -9.02
N GLU A 102 16.59 32.82 -9.07
CA GLU A 102 15.22 32.58 -8.59
C GLU A 102 14.69 31.43 -9.44
N VAL A 103 14.94 30.19 -9.01
CA VAL A 103 14.27 29.03 -9.57
C VAL A 103 12.80 29.26 -9.25
N GLU A 104 11.96 29.32 -10.28
CA GLU A 104 10.53 29.33 -10.06
C GLU A 104 10.18 28.01 -9.35
N ASP A 105 10.00 28.12 -8.03
CA ASP A 105 9.63 27.01 -7.13
C ASP A 105 8.22 26.46 -7.44
N ILE A 106 7.56 27.04 -8.44
CA ILE A 106 6.17 26.81 -8.80
C ILE A 106 6.08 26.48 -10.29
N VAL A 107 5.51 25.32 -10.59
CA VAL A 107 5.12 24.92 -11.95
C VAL A 107 3.61 25.02 -12.07
N LEU A 108 3.15 26.00 -12.85
CA LEU A 108 1.73 26.19 -13.16
C LEU A 108 1.32 25.33 -14.36
N ILE A 109 0.24 24.57 -14.20
CA ILE A 109 -0.38 23.82 -15.28
C ILE A 109 -1.64 24.56 -15.74
N SER A 110 -1.57 25.15 -16.94
CA SER A 110 -2.74 25.66 -17.64
C SER A 110 -3.21 24.71 -18.74
N ALA A 111 -4.47 24.83 -19.15
CA ALA A 111 -5.06 23.95 -20.17
C ALA A 111 -4.46 24.13 -21.58
N ASP A 112 -3.83 25.28 -21.81
CA ASP A 112 -3.21 25.64 -23.09
C ASP A 112 -1.71 25.30 -23.14
N ASP A 113 -1.14 24.83 -22.03
CA ASP A 113 0.29 24.53 -21.92
C ASP A 113 0.65 23.20 -22.60
N PRO A 114 1.88 23.07 -23.11
CA PRO A 114 2.38 21.77 -23.54
C PRO A 114 2.35 20.77 -22.35
N PRO A 115 2.26 19.46 -22.62
CA PRO A 115 2.36 18.44 -21.59
C PRO A 115 3.61 18.66 -20.74
N LEU A 116 3.42 18.75 -19.42
CA LEU A 116 4.51 18.91 -18.47
C LEU A 116 5.48 17.72 -18.55
N ASP A 117 6.77 18.00 -18.63
CA ASP A 117 7.81 16.98 -18.52
C ASP A 117 8.15 16.72 -17.05
N PHE A 118 7.48 15.74 -16.45
CA PHE A 118 7.68 15.35 -15.05
C PHE A 118 9.09 14.84 -14.74
N ALA A 119 9.79 14.30 -15.74
CA ALA A 119 11.15 13.85 -15.56
C ALA A 119 12.14 15.02 -15.48
N GLY A 120 11.75 16.19 -15.98
CA GLY A 120 12.51 17.44 -15.96
C GLY A 120 12.23 18.35 -14.77
N LEU A 121 11.39 17.93 -13.80
CA LEU A 121 11.17 18.70 -12.57
C LEU A 121 12.49 18.85 -11.80
N ALA A 122 12.71 20.04 -11.26
CA ALA A 122 13.83 20.35 -10.39
C ALA A 122 13.49 20.08 -8.92
N PRO A 123 14.48 19.74 -8.07
CA PRO A 123 14.21 19.54 -6.65
C PRO A 123 13.57 20.76 -5.99
N GLY A 124 12.65 20.52 -5.05
CA GLY A 124 11.93 21.58 -4.32
C GLY A 124 10.72 22.16 -5.05
N GLN A 125 10.46 21.76 -6.30
CA GLN A 125 9.36 22.32 -7.08
C GLN A 125 7.97 21.85 -6.61
N THR A 126 7.02 22.78 -6.63
CA THR A 126 5.60 22.53 -6.41
C THR A 126 4.83 22.60 -7.72
N VAL A 127 4.10 21.55 -8.04
CA VAL A 127 3.23 21.46 -9.22
C VAL A 127 1.79 21.70 -8.80
N HIS A 128 1.17 22.77 -9.32
CA HIS A 128 -0.23 23.07 -9.06
C HIS A 128 -0.89 23.78 -10.27
N GLY A 129 -2.22 23.90 -10.24
CA GLY A 129 -2.93 24.63 -11.30
C GLY A 129 -2.97 26.12 -11.06
N ASP A 130 -3.41 26.86 -12.09
CA ASP A 130 -3.76 28.27 -11.97
C ASP A 130 -4.68 28.54 -10.77
N ALA A 131 -4.59 29.73 -10.17
CA ALA A 131 -5.37 30.09 -8.99
C ALA A 131 -6.88 29.74 -9.12
N GLY A 132 -7.35 28.88 -8.23
CA GLY A 132 -8.75 28.42 -8.20
C GLY A 132 -9.10 27.35 -9.25
N ARG A 133 -8.11 26.83 -10.00
CA ARG A 133 -8.27 25.73 -10.94
C ARG A 133 -7.49 24.51 -10.47
N ARG A 134 -8.15 23.37 -10.60
CA ARG A 134 -7.61 22.04 -10.37
C ARG A 134 -7.13 21.49 -11.73
N PRO A 135 -5.82 21.36 -11.98
CA PRO A 135 -5.35 20.86 -13.25
C PRO A 135 -5.64 19.36 -13.35
N VAL A 136 -6.05 18.93 -14.53
CA VAL A 136 -6.29 17.51 -14.84
C VAL A 136 -5.15 17.01 -15.71
N ILE A 137 -4.45 16.00 -15.23
CA ILE A 137 -3.30 15.38 -15.87
C ILE A 137 -3.74 14.01 -16.36
N ASP A 138 -3.90 13.89 -17.67
CA ASP A 138 -4.15 12.61 -18.32
C ASP A 138 -2.86 11.78 -18.29
N VAL A 139 -2.90 10.69 -17.52
CA VAL A 139 -1.75 9.81 -17.31
C VAL A 139 -1.51 8.99 -18.59
N PRO A 140 -0.30 9.07 -19.19
CA PRO A 140 0.03 8.29 -20.37
C PRO A 140 0.09 6.79 -20.04
N VAL A 141 -0.01 5.95 -21.06
CA VAL A 141 0.02 4.48 -20.90
C VAL A 141 1.29 3.94 -20.25
N ASP A 142 2.40 4.68 -20.37
CA ASP A 142 3.69 4.32 -19.76
C ASP A 142 3.81 4.79 -18.31
N GLY A 143 2.84 5.57 -17.81
CA GLY A 143 2.90 6.25 -16.53
C GLY A 143 3.74 7.53 -16.56
N LEU A 144 3.67 8.30 -15.48
CA LEU A 144 4.51 9.48 -15.25
C LEU A 144 5.71 9.11 -14.39
N ILE A 145 6.85 9.78 -14.59
CA ILE A 145 8.08 9.55 -13.83
C ILE A 145 8.50 10.86 -13.18
N VAL A 146 8.74 10.83 -11.86
CA VAL A 146 9.27 11.95 -11.09
C VAL A 146 10.57 11.49 -10.45
N ALA A 147 11.67 12.08 -10.90
CA ALA A 147 13.01 11.71 -10.46
C ALA A 147 13.58 12.64 -9.38
N ALA A 148 13.12 13.89 -9.35
CA ALA A 148 13.61 14.88 -8.41
C ALA A 148 13.09 14.65 -6.98
N ASP A 149 13.87 15.14 -6.02
CA ASP A 149 13.56 15.19 -4.59
C ASP A 149 12.71 16.41 -4.23
N GLU A 150 12.06 16.37 -3.08
CA GLU A 150 11.33 17.51 -2.50
C GLU A 150 10.24 18.08 -3.44
N ILE A 151 9.59 17.19 -4.20
CA ILE A 151 8.50 17.59 -5.10
C ILE A 151 7.18 17.62 -4.36
N ALA A 152 6.40 18.68 -4.54
CA ALA A 152 5.04 18.77 -4.05
C ALA A 152 4.03 18.82 -5.20
N PHE A 153 2.89 18.16 -5.03
CA PHE A 153 1.73 18.27 -5.91
C PHE A 153 0.55 18.80 -5.12
N GLU A 154 -0.03 19.91 -5.57
CA GLU A 154 -1.16 20.53 -4.88
C GLU A 154 -2.39 20.64 -5.79
N ASN A 155 -3.51 20.13 -5.28
CA ASN A 155 -4.81 20.21 -5.93
C ASN A 155 -4.83 19.65 -7.36
N VAL A 156 -4.07 18.57 -7.62
CA VAL A 156 -3.93 17.96 -8.96
C VAL A 156 -4.81 16.71 -9.12
N ASP A 157 -5.49 16.60 -10.26
CA ASP A 157 -6.18 15.40 -10.73
C ASP A 157 -5.29 14.55 -11.63
N PHE A 158 -4.96 13.33 -11.25
CA PHE A 158 -4.31 12.35 -12.11
C PHE A 158 -5.34 11.35 -12.63
N ILE A 159 -5.56 11.32 -13.95
CA ILE A 159 -6.58 10.46 -14.58
C ILE A 159 -5.95 9.50 -15.58
N ALA A 160 -6.00 8.20 -15.29
CA ALA A 160 -5.64 7.16 -16.24
C ALA A 160 -6.88 6.74 -17.04
N ARG A 161 -7.15 7.41 -18.17
CA ARG A 161 -8.33 7.12 -19.02
C ARG A 161 -8.21 5.78 -19.75
N GLN A 162 -7.00 5.43 -20.12
CA GLN A 162 -6.69 4.18 -20.80
C GLN A 162 -6.17 3.17 -19.78
N PRO A 163 -6.48 1.87 -19.92
CA PRO A 163 -5.88 0.84 -19.09
C PRO A 163 -4.35 0.88 -19.24
N LEU A 164 -3.64 0.99 -18.12
CA LEU A 164 -2.19 0.88 -18.11
C LEU A 164 -1.80 -0.61 -18.20
N PRO A 165 -0.62 -0.93 -18.76
CA PRO A 165 -0.09 -2.29 -18.72
C PRO A 165 0.01 -2.81 -17.28
N LEU A 166 -0.20 -4.12 -17.11
CA LEU A 166 -0.13 -4.76 -15.79
C LEU A 166 1.18 -4.43 -15.07
N GLY A 167 1.08 -3.99 -13.82
CA GLY A 167 2.24 -3.63 -12.98
C GLY A 167 2.80 -2.24 -13.23
N ARG A 168 2.21 -1.45 -14.13
CA ARG A 168 2.51 -0.02 -14.25
C ARG A 168 1.75 0.79 -13.20
N ALA A 169 2.41 1.87 -12.77
CA ALA A 169 1.82 2.87 -11.92
C ALA A 169 1.43 4.12 -12.71
N MET A 170 0.47 4.88 -12.19
CA MET A 170 0.13 6.18 -12.75
C MET A 170 1.30 7.15 -12.58
N LEU A 171 1.94 7.12 -11.42
CA LEU A 171 3.11 7.91 -11.08
C LEU A 171 4.19 6.99 -10.50
N THR A 172 5.42 7.08 -11.02
CA THR A 172 6.60 6.41 -10.48
C THR A 172 7.52 7.45 -9.86
N LEU A 173 7.75 7.34 -8.56
CA LEU A 173 8.61 8.23 -7.79
C LEU A 173 9.96 7.57 -7.54
N TYR A 174 11.04 8.30 -7.85
CA TYR A 174 12.41 7.93 -7.46
C TYR A 174 12.97 8.84 -6.37
N GLY A 175 12.41 10.06 -6.23
CA GLY A 175 12.76 10.99 -5.17
C GLY A 175 12.52 10.42 -3.77
N SER A 176 13.35 10.86 -2.83
CA SER A 176 13.31 10.57 -1.41
C SER A 176 12.24 11.34 -0.67
N GLN A 177 11.87 12.55 -1.11
CA GLN A 177 10.83 13.36 -0.48
C GLN A 177 9.77 13.76 -1.50
N THR A 178 8.50 13.47 -1.23
CA THR A 178 7.40 13.90 -2.10
C THR A 178 6.13 14.13 -1.30
N ALA A 179 5.40 15.20 -1.62
CA ALA A 179 4.14 15.55 -0.98
C ALA A 179 2.98 15.63 -1.98
N PHE A 180 1.80 15.20 -1.57
CA PHE A 180 0.53 15.34 -2.30
C PHE A 180 -0.51 15.94 -1.38
N ASP A 181 -1.07 17.11 -1.72
CA ASP A 181 -2.14 17.74 -0.97
C ASP A 181 -3.33 18.08 -1.87
N GLY A 182 -4.54 17.66 -1.49
CA GLY A 182 -5.76 17.90 -2.28
C GLY A 182 -5.76 17.16 -3.63
N CYS A 183 -4.96 16.12 -3.78
CA CYS A 183 -4.82 15.36 -5.03
C CYS A 183 -5.87 14.26 -5.19
N SER A 184 -6.10 13.82 -6.43
CA SER A 184 -6.84 12.59 -6.69
C SER A 184 -6.19 11.76 -7.77
N PHE A 185 -6.29 10.45 -7.59
CA PHE A 185 -5.82 9.46 -8.54
C PHE A 185 -7.00 8.62 -8.96
N GLU A 186 -7.36 8.66 -10.24
CA GLU A 186 -8.52 7.95 -10.76
C GLU A 186 -8.12 7.13 -12.00
N ALA A 187 -8.38 5.82 -11.93
CA ALA A 187 -8.24 4.94 -13.08
C ALA A 187 -9.60 4.68 -13.73
N GLY A 188 -9.71 5.06 -15.00
CA GLY A 188 -10.79 4.69 -15.90
C GLY A 188 -10.59 3.30 -16.51
N GLY A 189 -11.58 2.86 -17.27
CA GLY A 189 -11.51 1.59 -18.01
C GLY A 189 -12.24 0.42 -17.35
N SER A 190 -11.98 -0.78 -17.88
CA SER A 190 -12.69 -2.05 -17.64
C SER A 190 -12.97 -2.34 -16.16
N GLU A 191 -14.10 -3.00 -15.88
CA GLU A 191 -14.44 -3.49 -14.53
C GLU A 191 -13.49 -4.59 -14.02
N GLU A 192 -12.59 -5.10 -14.88
CA GLU A 192 -11.66 -6.17 -14.51
C GLU A 192 -10.56 -5.68 -13.54
N PRO A 193 -10.48 -6.25 -12.32
CA PRO A 193 -9.49 -5.85 -11.31
C PRO A 193 -8.03 -6.08 -11.72
N SER A 194 -7.76 -6.93 -12.71
CA SER A 194 -6.42 -7.17 -13.24
C SER A 194 -5.88 -6.03 -14.11
N SER A 195 -6.72 -5.05 -14.45
CA SER A 195 -6.38 -3.94 -15.35
C SER A 195 -6.26 -2.58 -14.66
N VAL A 196 -6.48 -2.52 -13.35
CA VAL A 196 -6.33 -1.27 -12.60
C VAL A 196 -4.84 -1.01 -12.28
N PRO A 197 -4.33 0.22 -12.46
CA PRO A 197 -2.95 0.57 -12.16
C PRO A 197 -2.73 0.78 -10.66
N VAL A 198 -1.48 0.72 -10.23
CA VAL A 198 -1.06 1.32 -8.96
C VAL A 198 -1.14 2.85 -9.12
N ALA A 199 -1.60 3.61 -8.13
CA ALA A 199 -1.54 5.07 -8.24
C ALA A 199 -0.09 5.56 -8.18
N ILE A 200 0.60 5.27 -7.07
CA ILE A 200 1.97 5.70 -6.84
C ILE A 200 2.87 4.47 -6.66
N ALA A 201 3.87 4.30 -7.52
CA ALA A 201 4.97 3.36 -7.28
C ALA A 201 6.18 4.14 -6.77
N TRP A 202 6.53 3.96 -5.50
CA TRP A 202 7.71 4.56 -4.90
C TRP A 202 8.88 3.58 -4.99
N ASN A 203 9.70 3.78 -6.03
CA ASN A 203 10.82 2.93 -6.42
C ASN A 203 12.13 3.63 -6.11
N ARG A 204 12.31 4.04 -4.85
CA ARG A 204 13.53 4.70 -4.43
C ARG A 204 14.74 3.79 -4.64
N GLU A 205 15.72 4.29 -5.37
CA GLU A 205 17.02 3.65 -5.47
C GLU A 205 17.95 4.25 -4.43
N VAL A 206 18.66 3.40 -3.70
CA VAL A 206 19.69 3.84 -2.75
C VAL A 206 20.89 4.29 -3.58
N VAL A 207 21.08 5.60 -3.69
CA VAL A 207 22.23 6.19 -4.40
C VAL A 207 23.22 6.72 -3.36
N GLY A 208 24.08 5.82 -2.87
CA GLY A 208 25.23 6.18 -2.04
C GLY A 208 25.02 6.08 -0.53
N PRO A 209 26.10 6.25 0.26
CA PRO A 209 26.10 6.04 1.71
C PRO A 209 25.42 7.14 2.53
N ASP A 210 25.18 8.32 1.95
CA ASP A 210 24.53 9.48 2.59
C ASP A 210 23.03 9.57 2.28
N SER A 211 22.47 8.49 1.75
CA SER A 211 21.09 8.34 1.37
C SER A 211 20.17 8.56 2.60
N THR A 212 19.41 9.65 2.58
CA THR A 212 18.54 10.10 3.69
C THR A 212 17.33 9.19 3.87
N SER A 213 16.64 9.20 5.01
CA SER A 213 15.34 8.52 5.10
C SER A 213 14.37 9.06 4.03
N GLY A 214 13.55 8.18 3.45
CA GLY A 214 12.54 8.58 2.48
C GLY A 214 11.26 9.02 3.19
N ASP A 215 10.62 10.08 2.70
CA ASP A 215 9.38 10.61 3.25
C ASP A 215 8.33 10.87 2.13
N LEU A 216 7.16 10.25 2.27
CA LEU A 216 6.03 10.43 1.38
C LEU A 216 4.85 10.95 2.19
N GLU A 217 4.43 12.18 1.91
CA GLU A 217 3.31 12.83 2.58
C GLU A 217 2.10 12.90 1.65
N ILE A 218 0.96 12.40 2.11
CA ILE A 218 -0.29 12.37 1.34
C ILE A 218 -1.41 12.91 2.23
N ARG A 219 -1.95 14.07 1.83
CA ARG A 219 -2.95 14.83 2.58
C ARG A 219 -4.16 15.14 1.72
N ASN A 220 -5.34 15.10 2.32
CA ASN A 220 -6.61 15.46 1.68
C ASN A 220 -6.78 14.80 0.30
N THR A 221 -6.36 13.54 0.17
CA THR A 221 -6.21 12.89 -1.14
C THR A 221 -7.16 11.72 -1.30
N THR A 222 -7.64 11.49 -2.52
CA THR A 222 -8.49 10.34 -2.85
C THR A 222 -7.85 9.42 -3.90
N PHE A 223 -7.95 8.11 -3.69
CA PHE A 223 -7.45 7.09 -4.62
C PHE A 223 -8.62 6.26 -5.12
N HIS A 224 -9.04 6.39 -6.37
CA HIS A 224 -10.21 5.70 -6.90
C HIS A 224 -9.83 4.64 -7.95
N ARG A 225 -10.29 3.41 -7.72
CA ARG A 225 -10.12 2.26 -8.63
C ARG A 225 -8.65 1.92 -8.94
N VAL A 226 -7.81 1.91 -7.93
CA VAL A 226 -6.38 1.58 -8.08
C VAL A 226 -6.06 0.19 -7.52
N ALA A 227 -5.10 -0.50 -8.13
CA ALA A 227 -4.57 -1.78 -7.68
C ALA A 227 -3.86 -1.68 -6.34
N ALA A 228 -3.30 -0.52 -6.01
CA ALA A 228 -2.82 -0.07 -4.70
C ALA A 228 -2.75 1.46 -4.72
N ALA A 229 -2.97 2.14 -3.60
CA ALA A 229 -2.76 3.59 -3.56
C ALA A 229 -1.25 3.92 -3.63
N VAL A 230 -0.45 3.25 -2.80
CA VAL A 230 1.01 3.33 -2.84
C VAL A 230 1.59 1.92 -2.88
N SER A 231 2.49 1.67 -3.83
CA SER A 231 3.36 0.49 -3.86
C SER A 231 4.79 0.93 -3.59
N CYS A 232 5.36 0.47 -2.48
CA CYS A 232 6.72 0.78 -2.07
C CYS A 232 7.63 -0.40 -2.41
N ARG A 233 8.73 -0.11 -3.10
CA ARG A 233 9.91 -0.97 -3.06
C ARG A 233 10.67 -0.63 -1.78
N VAL A 234 10.67 -1.56 -0.83
CA VAL A 234 11.29 -1.30 0.48
C VAL A 234 12.79 -1.08 0.29
N ALA A 235 13.31 0.01 0.87
CA ALA A 235 14.73 0.34 0.91
C ALA A 235 15.01 1.27 2.10
N GLU A 236 16.03 0.96 2.90
CA GLU A 236 16.46 1.76 4.07
C GLU A 236 15.30 2.10 5.03
N SER A 237 15.28 3.32 5.57
CA SER A 237 14.19 3.86 6.38
C SER A 237 13.23 4.66 5.50
N MET A 238 11.96 4.25 5.46
CA MET A 238 10.88 4.88 4.71
C MET A 238 9.74 5.30 5.63
N THR A 239 9.21 6.49 5.42
CA THR A 239 8.01 7.00 6.09
C THR A 239 6.95 7.33 5.06
N CYS A 240 5.73 6.82 5.27
CA CYS A 240 4.55 7.26 4.54
C CYS A 240 3.53 7.85 5.52
N ARG A 241 3.16 9.12 5.35
CA ARG A 241 2.14 9.79 6.16
C ARG A 241 0.88 10.01 5.34
N PHE A 242 -0.25 9.58 5.89
CA PHE A 242 -1.56 9.73 5.30
C PHE A 242 -2.45 10.51 6.25
N GLU A 243 -2.86 11.72 5.85
CA GLU A 243 -3.78 12.56 6.62
C GLU A 243 -5.04 12.82 5.80
N ASN A 244 -6.20 12.50 6.36
CA ASN A 244 -7.49 12.70 5.70
C ASN A 244 -7.52 12.10 4.29
N VAL A 245 -7.22 10.80 4.18
CA VAL A 245 -7.13 10.07 2.90
C VAL A 245 -8.32 9.13 2.72
N LEU A 246 -8.91 9.15 1.53
CA LEU A 246 -9.95 8.22 1.13
C LEU A 246 -9.44 7.18 0.12
N HIS A 247 -9.59 5.90 0.46
CA HIS A 247 -9.33 4.78 -0.44
C HIS A 247 -10.54 3.83 -0.51
N PRO A 248 -11.39 3.90 -1.57
CA PRO A 248 -12.51 3.02 -1.80
C PRO A 248 -12.16 1.68 -2.49
N GLY A 249 -10.87 1.32 -2.58
CA GLY A 249 -10.41 0.06 -3.16
C GLY A 249 -10.22 0.10 -4.69
N PRO A 250 -10.03 -1.07 -5.35
CA PRO A 250 -10.08 -2.43 -4.79
C PRO A 250 -8.76 -2.88 -4.11
N GLY A 251 -7.64 -2.24 -4.40
CA GLY A 251 -6.31 -2.58 -3.88
C GLY A 251 -6.09 -2.33 -2.38
N PRO A 252 -4.91 -2.67 -1.83
CA PRO A 252 -4.49 -2.14 -0.53
C PRO A 252 -4.29 -0.63 -0.56
N LEU A 253 -4.25 0.03 0.60
CA LEU A 253 -3.76 1.41 0.68
C LEU A 253 -2.24 1.42 0.44
N VAL A 254 -1.49 0.61 1.17
CA VAL A 254 -0.04 0.46 1.00
C VAL A 254 0.31 -0.98 0.63
N GLU A 255 1.08 -1.15 -0.42
CA GLU A 255 1.69 -2.41 -0.82
C GLU A 255 3.20 -2.33 -0.62
N LEU A 256 3.77 -3.24 0.16
CA LEU A 256 5.21 -3.48 0.25
C LEU A 256 5.55 -4.69 -0.60
N ASP A 257 6.57 -4.57 -1.45
CA ASP A 257 7.06 -5.66 -2.31
C ASP A 257 7.67 -6.82 -1.50
N ARG A 258 8.29 -6.51 -0.36
CA ARG A 258 8.89 -7.46 0.58
C ARG A 258 8.77 -6.95 2.03
N PRO A 259 9.00 -7.78 3.06
CA PRO A 259 9.23 -7.24 4.40
C PRO A 259 10.54 -6.43 4.47
N PRO A 260 10.64 -5.50 5.43
CA PRO A 260 11.91 -4.84 5.77
C PRO A 260 12.99 -5.84 6.21
N GLU A 261 14.21 -5.66 5.71
CA GLU A 261 15.43 -6.36 6.14
C GLU A 261 16.06 -5.70 7.37
N ALA A 262 17.12 -6.30 7.92
CA ALA A 262 17.87 -5.71 9.01
C ALA A 262 18.31 -4.27 8.69
N GLU A 263 18.24 -3.38 9.69
CA GLU A 263 18.50 -1.93 9.58
C GLU A 263 17.49 -1.15 8.71
N GLU A 264 16.52 -1.81 8.07
CA GLU A 264 15.42 -1.15 7.39
C GLU A 264 14.23 -0.95 8.32
N ALA A 265 13.56 0.19 8.17
CA ALA A 265 12.37 0.54 8.93
C ALA A 265 11.33 1.17 8.00
N VAL A 266 10.12 0.64 8.00
CA VAL A 266 8.98 1.24 7.30
C VAL A 266 8.00 1.75 8.34
N THR A 267 7.76 3.05 8.34
CA THR A 267 6.81 3.72 9.22
C THR A 267 5.61 4.20 8.43
N LEU A 268 4.40 3.80 8.83
CA LEU A 268 3.15 4.25 8.25
C LEU A 268 2.36 5.01 9.31
N THR A 269 2.14 6.31 9.09
CA THR A 269 1.31 7.14 9.97
C THR A 269 -0.02 7.41 9.27
N LEU A 270 -1.13 7.02 9.90
CA LEU A 270 -2.48 7.14 9.38
C LEU A 270 -3.29 8.03 10.33
N SER A 271 -3.78 9.16 9.85
CA SER A 271 -4.67 10.05 10.59
C SER A 271 -5.91 10.34 9.75
N HIS A 272 -7.11 10.06 10.29
CA HIS A 272 -8.39 10.39 9.64
C HIS A 272 -8.53 9.69 8.28
N VAL A 273 -7.99 8.48 8.15
CA VAL A 273 -8.02 7.70 6.90
C VAL A 273 -9.28 6.86 6.84
N THR A 274 -10.00 6.91 5.72
CA THR A 274 -11.11 5.98 5.43
C THR A 274 -10.69 5.01 4.34
N VAL A 275 -10.61 3.72 4.71
CA VAL A 275 -10.42 2.63 3.76
C VAL A 275 -11.70 1.81 3.68
N ARG A 276 -12.38 1.83 2.53
CA ARG A 276 -13.65 1.12 2.28
C ARG A 276 -13.53 0.25 1.05
N GLY A 277 -14.06 -0.97 1.04
CA GLY A 277 -14.04 -1.82 -0.17
C GLY A 277 -12.65 -2.32 -0.64
N ALA A 278 -11.56 -1.81 -0.08
CA ALA A 278 -10.20 -2.26 -0.30
C ALA A 278 -9.95 -3.69 0.20
N THR A 279 -8.94 -4.35 -0.36
CA THR A 279 -8.50 -5.68 0.10
C THR A 279 -7.72 -5.64 1.41
N SER A 280 -7.04 -4.53 1.71
CA SER A 280 -6.39 -4.28 2.99
C SER A 280 -5.98 -2.83 3.21
N VAL A 281 -5.50 -2.51 4.41
CA VAL A 281 -4.74 -1.28 4.66
C VAL A 281 -3.33 -1.49 4.17
N VAL A 282 -2.64 -2.52 4.66
CA VAL A 282 -1.27 -2.84 4.27
C VAL A 282 -1.20 -4.23 3.67
N SER A 283 -0.50 -4.39 2.55
CA SER A 283 -0.12 -5.70 2.04
C SER A 283 1.39 -5.84 1.96
N VAL A 284 1.93 -6.99 2.38
CA VAL A 284 3.37 -7.24 2.41
C VAL A 284 3.67 -8.50 1.60
N GLY A 285 4.57 -8.41 0.62
CA GLY A 285 5.09 -9.57 -0.11
C GLY A 285 5.99 -10.44 0.78
N CYS A 286 5.80 -11.75 0.78
CA CYS A 286 6.38 -12.73 1.71
C CYS A 286 6.84 -13.97 0.95
N ASP A 287 7.48 -13.79 -0.19
CA ASP A 287 8.08 -14.89 -0.94
C ASP A 287 9.45 -15.32 -0.36
N ARG A 288 10.08 -14.41 0.38
CA ARG A 288 11.27 -14.66 1.18
C ARG A 288 11.16 -13.86 2.47
N LEU A 289 11.65 -14.42 3.57
CA LEU A 289 11.78 -13.71 4.83
C LEU A 289 13.26 -13.42 5.09
N PRO A 290 13.65 -12.15 5.25
CA PRO A 290 15.01 -11.79 5.63
C PRO A 290 15.30 -12.21 7.07
N GLN A 291 16.58 -12.38 7.36
CA GLN A 291 17.08 -12.68 8.70
C GLN A 291 18.41 -11.93 8.88
N PRO A 292 18.48 -10.91 9.77
CA PRO A 292 17.40 -10.41 10.63
C PRO A 292 16.24 -9.74 9.86
N LEU A 293 15.09 -9.60 10.52
CA LEU A 293 13.97 -8.79 10.06
C LEU A 293 14.14 -7.34 10.51
N GLY A 294 13.76 -6.40 9.66
CA GLY A 294 13.61 -4.99 10.01
C GLY A 294 12.29 -4.72 10.72
N GLN A 295 11.94 -3.43 10.78
CA GLN A 295 10.74 -2.98 11.48
C GLN A 295 9.66 -2.47 10.53
N LEU A 296 8.42 -2.85 10.80
CA LEU A 296 7.22 -2.25 10.20
C LEU A 296 6.40 -1.63 11.33
N VAL A 297 6.39 -0.31 11.41
CA VAL A 297 5.66 0.46 12.42
C VAL A 297 4.44 1.10 11.77
N ILE A 298 3.28 0.94 12.38
CA ILE A 298 2.01 1.51 11.91
C ILE A 298 1.37 2.25 13.07
N GLU A 299 1.11 3.54 12.89
CA GLU A 299 0.36 4.36 13.84
C GLU A 299 -0.96 4.78 13.19
N ALA A 300 -2.09 4.49 13.83
CA ALA A 300 -3.42 4.78 13.28
C ALA A 300 -4.30 5.57 14.27
N VAL A 301 -4.59 6.82 13.93
CA VAL A 301 -5.40 7.74 14.73
C VAL A 301 -6.71 8.07 14.01
N ASP A 302 -7.83 7.84 14.71
CA ASP A 302 -9.18 8.15 14.25
C ASP A 302 -9.46 7.66 12.80
N CYS A 303 -9.05 6.44 12.48
CA CYS A 303 -9.24 5.86 11.14
C CYS A 303 -10.51 5.00 11.03
N ALA A 304 -11.04 4.88 9.82
CA ALA A 304 -12.23 4.11 9.49
C ALA A 304 -11.91 2.99 8.48
N PHE A 305 -11.83 1.75 8.96
CA PHE A 305 -11.53 0.58 8.12
C PHE A 305 -12.79 -0.24 7.85
N ALA A 306 -13.56 0.18 6.84
CA ALA A 306 -14.78 -0.48 6.35
C ALA A 306 -14.48 -1.53 5.27
N LEU A 307 -13.65 -2.53 5.64
CA LEU A 307 -13.15 -3.55 4.72
C LEU A 307 -14.18 -4.69 4.50
N PRO A 308 -14.25 -5.30 3.30
CA PRO A 308 -15.06 -6.50 3.05
C PRO A 308 -14.70 -7.67 3.98
N SER A 309 -15.59 -8.68 4.09
CA SER A 309 -15.37 -9.84 4.97
C SER A 309 -14.19 -10.74 4.56
N ALA A 310 -13.81 -10.71 3.29
CA ALA A 310 -12.64 -11.40 2.76
C ALA A 310 -11.35 -10.56 2.84
N ALA A 311 -11.44 -9.31 3.29
CA ALA A 311 -10.31 -8.41 3.46
C ALA A 311 -9.79 -8.42 4.90
N ALA A 312 -8.63 -7.81 5.11
CA ALA A 312 -8.02 -7.69 6.43
C ALA A 312 -7.24 -6.37 6.57
N LEU A 313 -6.95 -5.92 7.80
CA LEU A 313 -6.05 -4.78 7.98
C LEU A 313 -4.70 -5.05 7.31
N ILE A 314 -4.15 -6.24 7.53
CA ILE A 314 -2.86 -6.66 7.01
C ILE A 314 -2.99 -7.93 6.17
N VAL A 315 -2.43 -7.90 4.96
CA VAL A 315 -2.39 -9.05 4.05
C VAL A 315 -0.95 -9.41 3.71
N TYR A 316 -0.50 -10.56 4.21
CA TYR A 316 0.76 -11.15 3.79
C TYR A 316 0.54 -11.97 2.51
N ARG A 317 1.31 -11.69 1.44
CA ARG A 317 1.18 -12.37 0.14
C ARG A 317 2.43 -13.16 -0.15
N GLY A 318 2.34 -14.46 -0.38
CA GLY A 318 3.52 -15.22 -0.83
C GLY A 318 3.54 -16.65 -0.34
N SER A 319 4.59 -17.37 -0.71
CA SER A 319 4.74 -18.80 -0.41
C SER A 319 5.21 -19.11 1.01
N VAL A 320 5.79 -18.13 1.72
CA VAL A 320 6.33 -18.32 3.07
C VAL A 320 5.33 -17.87 4.12
N ARG A 321 5.21 -18.64 5.21
CA ARG A 321 4.32 -18.33 6.33
C ARG A 321 4.83 -17.09 7.09
N PRO A 322 4.00 -16.06 7.35
CA PRO A 322 4.45 -14.79 7.89
C PRO A 322 4.73 -14.80 9.40
N GLY A 323 4.76 -15.96 10.06
CA GLY A 323 4.91 -16.06 11.53
C GLY A 323 6.06 -15.21 12.10
N PRO A 324 7.28 -15.27 11.52
CA PRO A 324 8.40 -14.43 11.96
C PRO A 324 8.18 -12.93 11.77
N LEU A 325 7.44 -12.51 10.72
CA LEU A 325 7.17 -11.09 10.44
C LEU A 325 6.35 -10.42 11.52
N LEU A 326 5.55 -11.19 12.25
CA LEU A 326 4.71 -10.64 13.32
C LEU A 326 5.56 -10.06 14.46
N ALA A 327 6.81 -10.54 14.64
CA ALA A 327 7.72 -10.02 15.66
C ALA A 327 8.31 -8.64 15.33
N GLY A 328 8.39 -8.27 14.05
CA GLY A 328 8.88 -6.96 13.60
C GLY A 328 7.77 -5.95 13.30
N LEU A 329 6.51 -6.33 13.52
CA LEU A 329 5.34 -5.49 13.28
C LEU A 329 4.87 -4.84 14.58
N HIS A 330 4.78 -3.53 14.58
CA HIS A 330 4.21 -2.74 15.67
C HIS A 330 3.04 -1.93 15.14
N TRP A 331 1.85 -2.10 15.75
CA TRP A 331 0.68 -1.30 15.42
C TRP A 331 0.14 -0.60 16.67
N THR A 332 0.16 0.73 16.66
CA THR A 332 -0.29 1.60 17.75
C THR A 332 -1.33 2.62 17.25
N GLY A 333 -1.87 3.42 18.18
CA GLY A 333 -2.75 4.54 17.87
C GLY A 333 -3.97 4.61 18.78
N GLN A 334 -5.00 5.34 18.36
CA GLN A 334 -6.25 5.52 19.11
C GLN A 334 -7.42 5.87 18.21
N GLY A 335 -8.64 5.60 18.66
CA GLY A 335 -9.87 6.07 18.00
C GLY A 335 -10.19 5.41 16.66
N SER A 336 -9.42 4.41 16.22
CA SER A 336 -9.62 3.76 14.93
C SER A 336 -10.64 2.62 15.03
N VAL A 337 -11.49 2.46 14.02
CA VAL A 337 -12.52 1.40 13.96
C VAL A 337 -12.31 0.47 12.76
N LEU A 338 -12.42 -0.83 13.02
CA LEU A 338 -12.46 -1.89 12.00
C LEU A 338 -13.86 -2.49 11.95
N SER A 339 -14.41 -2.70 10.75
CA SER A 339 -15.72 -3.35 10.66
C SER A 339 -15.69 -4.78 11.21
N ASN A 340 -16.74 -5.16 11.96
CA ASN A 340 -16.86 -6.46 12.64
C ASN A 340 -16.63 -7.71 11.76
N ARG A 341 -16.85 -7.58 10.44
CA ARG A 341 -16.72 -8.69 9.49
C ARG A 341 -15.32 -8.84 8.92
N SER A 342 -14.48 -7.82 9.05
CA SER A 342 -13.13 -7.82 8.54
C SER A 342 -12.20 -8.59 9.47
N ARG A 343 -11.12 -9.12 8.90
CA ARG A 343 -10.07 -9.79 9.66
C ARG A 343 -8.98 -8.82 10.05
N MET A 344 -8.19 -9.15 11.07
CA MET A 344 -7.01 -8.34 11.41
C MET A 344 -5.86 -8.67 10.47
N ALA A 345 -5.54 -9.96 10.30
CA ALA A 345 -4.45 -10.38 9.44
C ALA A 345 -4.77 -11.66 8.66
N ILE A 346 -4.43 -11.69 7.38
CA ILE A 346 -4.52 -12.89 6.55
C ILE A 346 -3.22 -13.17 5.81
N TRP A 347 -2.97 -14.45 5.56
CA TRP A 347 -1.93 -14.92 4.66
C TRP A 347 -2.58 -15.45 3.37
N ARG A 348 -2.27 -14.79 2.25
CA ARG A 348 -2.70 -15.16 0.91
C ARG A 348 -1.56 -15.87 0.18
N MET A 349 -1.78 -17.12 -0.18
CA MET A 349 -0.81 -17.92 -0.94
C MET A 349 -0.91 -17.63 -2.45
N PRO A 350 0.13 -17.94 -3.23
CA PRO A 350 0.12 -17.76 -4.69
C PRO A 350 -1.03 -18.49 -5.39
N GLN A 351 -1.52 -19.60 -4.85
CA GLN A 351 -2.67 -20.34 -5.39
C GLN A 351 -4.03 -19.70 -5.06
N GLY A 352 -4.03 -18.49 -4.48
CA GLY A 352 -5.24 -17.77 -4.05
C GLY A 352 -5.83 -18.26 -2.73
N ARG A 353 -5.25 -19.30 -2.10
CA ARG A 353 -5.71 -19.80 -0.80
C ARG A 353 -5.44 -18.75 0.28
N MET A 354 -6.47 -18.46 1.08
CA MET A 354 -6.38 -17.55 2.21
C MET A 354 -6.42 -18.34 3.53
N LEU A 355 -5.45 -18.09 4.39
CA LEU A 355 -5.44 -18.56 5.77
C LEU A 355 -5.43 -17.36 6.72
N ALA A 356 -5.95 -17.55 7.93
CA ALA A 356 -5.67 -16.60 8.99
C ALA A 356 -4.14 -16.60 9.25
N ALA A 357 -3.52 -15.42 9.20
CA ALA A 357 -2.29 -15.23 9.95
C ALA A 357 -2.70 -15.26 11.44
N HIS A 358 -1.86 -15.77 12.35
CA HIS A 358 -2.25 -15.89 13.76
C HIS A 358 -2.68 -14.52 14.31
N GLU A 359 -3.99 -14.25 14.36
CA GLU A 359 -4.53 -12.91 14.68
C GLU A 359 -4.12 -12.50 16.11
N GLU A 360 -4.00 -13.48 17.01
CA GLU A 360 -3.56 -13.29 18.40
C GLU A 360 -2.09 -12.87 18.53
N ALA A 361 -1.28 -13.06 17.49
CA ALA A 361 0.15 -12.75 17.52
C ALA A 361 0.48 -11.34 17.00
N VAL A 362 -0.53 -10.59 16.53
CA VAL A 362 -0.34 -9.20 16.11
C VAL A 362 -0.88 -8.28 17.20
N PRO A 363 -0.02 -7.65 18.02
CA PRO A 363 -0.47 -6.63 18.95
C PRO A 363 -0.94 -5.43 18.12
N ILE A 364 -2.26 -5.29 17.96
CA ILE A 364 -2.89 -4.12 17.35
C ILE A 364 -3.53 -3.32 18.48
N GLU A 365 -2.91 -2.20 18.81
CA GLU A 365 -3.43 -1.26 19.79
C GLU A 365 -4.21 -0.14 19.09
N GLY A 366 -5.19 0.44 19.78
CA GLY A 366 -5.93 1.60 19.26
C GLY A 366 -7.01 1.31 18.21
N VAL A 367 -7.17 0.05 17.78
CA VAL A 367 -8.21 -0.35 16.82
C VAL A 367 -9.30 -1.16 17.51
N VAL A 368 -10.53 -0.67 17.46
CA VAL A 368 -11.72 -1.35 18.00
C VAL A 368 -12.56 -1.92 16.87
N ARG A 369 -13.13 -3.13 17.08
CA ARG A 369 -14.10 -3.68 16.13
C ARG A 369 -15.48 -3.08 16.40
N GLY A 370 -16.19 -2.69 15.36
CA GLY A 370 -17.54 -2.13 15.47
C GLY A 370 -18.34 -2.23 14.19
N ASP A 371 -19.64 -1.92 14.29
CA ASP A 371 -20.47 -1.73 13.12
C ASP A 371 -20.26 -0.31 12.58
N ILE A 372 -19.81 -0.23 11.33
CA ILE A 372 -19.55 1.02 10.62
C ILE A 372 -20.70 1.26 9.64
N VAL A 373 -21.33 2.42 9.71
CA VAL A 373 -22.30 2.89 8.72
C VAL A 373 -21.75 4.15 8.06
N LEU A 374 -21.59 4.08 6.74
CA LEU A 374 -21.19 5.20 5.89
C LEU A 374 -22.42 5.92 5.34
N ALA A 375 -22.25 7.18 4.95
CA ALA A 375 -23.32 8.03 4.45
C ALA A 375 -23.98 7.51 3.18
N GLY A 376 -23.23 6.80 2.32
CA GLY A 376 -23.72 6.33 1.03
C GLY A 376 -22.84 5.29 0.34
N SER A 377 -23.07 5.12 -0.95
CA SER A 377 -22.30 4.19 -1.80
C SER A 377 -20.88 4.71 -2.08
N ALA A 378 -20.00 3.85 -2.60
CA ALA A 378 -18.61 4.25 -2.89
C ALA A 378 -18.53 5.16 -4.13
N ALA A 379 -19.52 5.04 -5.02
CA ALA A 379 -19.66 5.87 -6.21
C ALA A 379 -20.01 7.33 -5.87
N GLU A 380 -20.53 7.60 -4.68
CA GLU A 380 -20.80 8.96 -4.18
C GLU A 380 -19.54 9.67 -3.64
N GLY A 381 -18.36 9.06 -3.78
CA GLY A 381 -17.07 9.68 -3.45
C GLY A 381 -16.89 9.96 -1.95
N ALA A 382 -16.32 11.12 -1.63
CA ALA A 382 -16.03 11.56 -0.27
C ALA A 382 -17.30 11.65 0.59
N ALA A 383 -18.34 12.33 0.10
CA ALA A 383 -19.59 12.51 0.82
C ALA A 383 -20.24 11.19 1.20
N GLY A 384 -20.28 10.21 0.28
CA GLY A 384 -20.80 8.86 0.55
C GLY A 384 -19.91 8.03 1.48
N SER A 385 -18.65 8.44 1.68
CA SER A 385 -17.65 7.74 2.50
C SER A 385 -17.53 8.28 3.91
N ARG A 386 -18.18 9.40 4.23
CA ARG A 386 -18.25 9.91 5.60
C ARG A 386 -18.93 8.88 6.51
N MET A 387 -18.35 8.65 7.68
CA MET A 387 -18.97 7.81 8.70
C MET A 387 -20.11 8.58 9.38
N ILE A 388 -21.30 7.97 9.39
CA ILE A 388 -22.49 8.57 10.02
C ILE A 388 -22.89 7.88 11.33
N ARG A 389 -22.39 6.65 11.54
CA ARG A 389 -22.61 5.91 12.78
C ARG A 389 -21.49 4.91 12.99
N CYS A 390 -20.99 4.88 14.22
CA CYS A 390 -20.07 3.88 14.73
C CYS A 390 -20.62 3.30 16.04
N GLN A 391 -20.60 1.98 16.19
CA GLN A 391 -20.88 1.33 17.48
C GLN A 391 -19.58 0.80 18.07
N ALA A 392 -18.71 1.72 18.51
CA ALA A 392 -17.49 1.39 19.21
C ALA A 392 -17.24 2.40 20.34
N PRO A 393 -16.58 2.02 21.44
CA PRO A 393 -16.28 2.92 22.55
C PRO A 393 -15.11 3.84 22.16
N LEU A 394 -15.41 4.91 21.42
CA LEU A 394 -14.42 5.89 21.00
C LEU A 394 -14.27 6.98 22.05
N SER A 395 -13.03 7.37 22.35
CA SER A 395 -12.74 8.46 23.30
C SER A 395 -12.97 9.86 22.71
N ALA A 396 -12.94 9.98 21.38
CA ALA A 396 -13.04 11.25 20.68
C ALA A 396 -14.49 11.71 20.45
N GLY A 397 -14.70 13.03 20.41
CA GLY A 397 -16.00 13.64 20.10
C GLY A 397 -16.33 13.72 18.60
N SER A 398 -15.33 13.54 17.74
CA SER A 398 -15.47 13.46 16.28
C SER A 398 -15.66 12.02 15.82
N SER A 399 -16.33 11.83 14.67
CA SER A 399 -16.40 10.52 14.02
C SER A 399 -15.05 10.21 13.37
N PRO A 400 -14.54 8.98 13.46
CA PRO A 400 -13.30 8.59 12.81
C PRO A 400 -13.46 8.53 11.29
N GLY A 401 -12.33 8.51 10.59
CA GLY A 401 -12.23 8.57 9.14
C GLY A 401 -12.09 9.99 8.62
N ILE A 402 -12.35 10.15 7.34
CA ILE A 402 -12.18 11.39 6.60
C ILE A 402 -13.10 12.54 7.05
N ASP A 403 -12.62 13.75 6.89
CA ASP A 403 -13.44 14.96 6.71
C ASP A 403 -13.71 15.15 5.22
N ASP A 404 -14.96 14.89 4.81
CA ASP A 404 -15.37 14.96 3.40
C ASP A 404 -15.35 16.38 2.82
N ALA A 405 -15.35 17.42 3.66
CA ALA A 405 -15.31 18.80 3.21
C ALA A 405 -13.92 19.25 2.73
N LEU A 406 -12.86 18.56 3.16
CA LEU A 406 -11.47 18.87 2.81
C LEU A 406 -10.96 18.05 1.61
N LEU A 407 -11.66 16.97 1.25
CA LEU A 407 -11.28 16.14 0.11
C LEU A 407 -11.65 16.79 -1.23
N PRO A 408 -10.90 16.52 -2.31
CA PRO A 408 -11.27 16.97 -3.64
C PRO A 408 -12.65 16.44 -4.05
N PRO A 409 -13.43 17.22 -4.81
CA PRO A 409 -14.69 16.74 -5.35
C PRO A 409 -14.44 15.55 -6.27
N ALA A 410 -15.45 14.69 -6.43
CA ALA A 410 -15.37 13.60 -7.40
C ALA A 410 -15.07 14.18 -8.80
N SER A 411 -14.02 13.69 -9.44
CA SER A 411 -13.55 14.17 -10.72
C SER A 411 -14.65 13.97 -11.78
N ALA A 412 -15.07 15.06 -12.43
CA ALA A 412 -16.08 15.01 -13.49
C ALA A 412 -15.61 14.21 -14.72
N GLY A 413 -14.30 13.95 -14.81
CA GLY A 413 -13.61 13.42 -15.98
C GLY A 413 -14.06 12.04 -16.45
N LEU A 414 -14.58 11.17 -15.57
CA LEU A 414 -15.09 9.84 -15.95
C LEU A 414 -16.62 9.72 -15.96
N ALA A 415 -17.34 10.62 -15.28
CA ALA A 415 -18.81 10.57 -15.21
C ALA A 415 -19.50 10.81 -16.57
N SER A 416 -18.83 11.51 -17.49
CA SER A 416 -19.39 11.84 -18.81
C SER A 416 -19.50 10.63 -19.76
N GLU A 417 -18.67 9.59 -19.64
CA GLU A 417 -18.67 8.48 -20.60
C GLU A 417 -19.71 7.40 -20.28
N ALA A 418 -19.99 7.18 -18.99
CA ALA A 418 -20.98 6.16 -18.56
C ALA A 418 -22.42 6.49 -18.98
N SER A 419 -22.74 7.75 -19.24
CA SER A 419 -24.08 8.18 -19.71
C SER A 419 -24.29 8.04 -21.23
N GLY A 420 -23.25 7.67 -21.98
CA GLY A 420 -23.26 7.61 -23.45
C GLY A 420 -23.82 6.32 -24.06
N VAL A 421 -24.04 5.25 -23.28
CA VAL A 421 -24.62 4.00 -23.77
C VAL A 421 -26.16 4.15 -23.87
N ARG A 422 -26.61 4.95 -24.85
CA ARG A 422 -27.98 4.85 -25.35
C ARG A 422 -28.12 3.48 -26.00
N PHE A 423 -28.90 2.60 -25.39
CA PHE A 423 -29.49 1.44 -26.05
C PHE A 423 -30.10 1.90 -27.39
N GLN A 424 -29.42 1.64 -28.50
CA GLN A 424 -30.08 1.63 -29.80
C GLN A 424 -31.02 0.42 -29.78
N ALA A 425 -32.28 0.67 -29.44
CA ALA A 425 -33.34 -0.28 -29.70
C ALA A 425 -33.36 -0.55 -31.20
N SER A 426 -32.84 -1.70 -31.59
CA SER A 426 -33.01 -2.32 -32.89
C SER A 426 -34.51 -2.45 -33.16
N GLY A 427 -35.05 -1.46 -33.88
CA GLY A 427 -36.42 -1.49 -34.38
C GLY A 427 -36.51 -2.50 -35.51
N ASP A 428 -36.92 -3.71 -35.15
CA ASP A 428 -37.39 -4.73 -36.07
C ASP A 428 -38.62 -4.19 -36.83
N ARG A 429 -38.46 -3.84 -38.11
CA ARG A 429 -39.58 -3.58 -39.02
C ARG A 429 -39.86 -4.84 -39.82
N ARG A 430 -41.11 -5.30 -39.69
CA ARG A 430 -41.76 -6.25 -40.59
C ARG A 430 -41.83 -5.73 -42.02
#